data_AF-A0A6H5KV39-F1
#
_entry.id   AF-A0A6H5KV39-F1
#
_cell.length_a   1.000
_cell.length_b   1.000
_cell.length_c   1.000
_cell.angle_alpha   90.00
_cell.angle_beta   90.00
_cell.angle_gamma   90.00
#
_symmetry.space_group_name_H-M   'P 1'
#
loop_
_entity.id
_entity.type
_entity.pdbx_description
1 polymer ?
#
loop_
_entity_poly.entity_id
_entity_poly.type
_entity_poly.pdbx_seq_one_letter_code
_entity_poly.pdbx_strand_id
1 'polypeptide(L)'
;MEDGEQYSADPGHVGGFGVLVDGVGRGLPRAVACGKEFTLVATYPYEGPVMEVAKQVMQASAIEEEEIRLLEEEQLRHQEKTGKERKKELERGAEMALRLSGKVPTKLCSICEDCPGFRPTPTRESVCLGCHHSVSFHTKVNSAEAAASYTAADSLAKY
;
A
#
# COMPACT_ATOMS: atom_id res chain seq x y z
N MET A 1 50.13 1.57 -2.37
CA MET A 1 49.43 1.03 -1.20
C MET A 1 48.79 -0.24 -1.69
N GLU A 2 49.37 -1.38 -1.33
CA GLU A 2 48.77 -2.68 -1.63
C GLU A 2 47.67 -2.89 -0.59
N ASP A 3 46.42 -2.90 -1.02
CA ASP A 3 45.30 -3.33 -0.18
C ASP A 3 45.51 -4.83 0.10
N GLY A 4 46.16 -5.13 1.22
CA GLY A 4 46.39 -6.50 1.65
C GLY A 4 45.04 -7.17 1.91
N GLU A 5 44.75 -8.23 1.15
CA GLU A 5 43.59 -9.08 1.40
C GLU A 5 43.59 -9.52 2.86
N GLN A 6 42.60 -9.05 3.62
CA GLN A 6 42.52 -9.29 5.05
C GLN A 6 41.90 -10.66 5.28
N TYR A 7 42.74 -11.68 5.46
CA TYR A 7 42.30 -13.02 5.80
C TYR A 7 41.73 -13.04 7.23
N SER A 8 40.49 -13.50 7.38
CA SER A 8 39.89 -13.76 8.69
C SER A 8 39.95 -15.26 9.02
N ALA A 9 40.24 -15.58 10.29
CA ALA A 9 40.16 -16.93 10.82
C ALA A 9 38.72 -17.33 11.21
N ASP A 10 37.78 -16.38 11.16
CA ASP A 10 36.39 -16.63 11.50
C ASP A 10 35.70 -17.40 10.37
N PRO A 11 35.04 -18.53 10.66
CA PRO A 11 34.36 -19.32 9.65
C PRO A 11 33.18 -18.52 9.06
N GLY A 12 33.29 -18.17 7.78
CA GLY A 12 32.23 -17.52 7.00
C GLY A 12 31.49 -18.49 6.08
N HIS A 13 30.34 -18.06 5.55
CA HIS A 13 29.65 -18.78 4.48
C HIS A 13 30.38 -18.55 3.15
N VAL A 14 30.78 -19.63 2.49
CA VAL A 14 31.38 -19.57 1.14
C VAL A 14 30.33 -20.02 0.12
N GLY A 15 29.79 -19.06 -0.63
CA GLY A 15 28.87 -19.35 -1.73
C GLY A 15 29.51 -20.24 -2.80
N GLY A 16 28.70 -21.04 -3.48
CA GLY A 16 29.17 -21.91 -4.57
C GLY A 16 29.63 -23.32 -4.16
N PHE A 17 29.56 -23.67 -2.87
CA PHE A 17 29.72 -25.03 -2.37
C PHE A 17 28.42 -25.58 -1.79
N GLY A 18 28.24 -26.91 -1.83
CA GLY A 18 26.96 -27.54 -1.49
C GLY A 18 25.88 -27.36 -2.56
N VAL A 19 26.25 -26.93 -3.77
CA VAL A 19 25.34 -26.59 -4.87
C VAL A 19 25.83 -27.18 -6.19
N LEU A 20 24.93 -27.27 -7.17
CA LEU A 20 25.28 -27.57 -8.57
C LEU A 20 25.74 -26.28 -9.26
N VAL A 21 26.98 -26.27 -9.76
CA VAL A 21 27.52 -25.16 -10.56
C VAL A 21 27.89 -25.73 -11.93
N ASP A 22 27.32 -25.17 -13.00
CA ASP A 22 27.53 -25.62 -14.39
C ASP A 22 27.31 -27.13 -14.59
N GLY A 23 26.38 -27.69 -13.81
CA GLY A 23 26.05 -29.11 -13.84
C GLY A 23 27.01 -30.05 -13.11
N VAL A 24 28.03 -29.50 -12.44
CA VAL A 24 28.95 -30.24 -11.57
C VAL A 24 28.54 -30.00 -10.11
N GLY A 25 28.26 -31.07 -9.38
CA GLY A 25 27.99 -31.01 -7.95
C GLY A 25 29.26 -30.73 -7.16
N ARG A 26 29.28 -29.61 -6.45
CA ARG A 26 30.35 -29.26 -5.51
C ARG A 26 29.83 -29.53 -4.11
N GLY A 27 30.39 -30.51 -3.41
CA GLY A 27 30.02 -30.74 -2.02
C GLY A 27 30.63 -29.69 -1.09
N LEU A 28 30.50 -29.91 0.21
CA LEU A 28 31.01 -28.96 1.22
C LEU A 28 32.55 -28.96 1.24
N PRO A 29 33.19 -27.79 1.46
CA PRO A 29 34.64 -27.71 1.57
C PRO A 29 35.15 -28.53 2.76
N ARG A 30 36.23 -29.27 2.54
CA ARG A 30 36.91 -30.07 3.56
C ARG A 30 38.29 -29.53 3.89
N ALA A 31 39.07 -29.18 2.87
CA ALA A 31 40.40 -28.61 3.03
C ALA A 31 40.63 -27.59 1.92
N VAL A 32 41.37 -26.52 2.24
CA VAL A 32 41.71 -25.45 1.32
C VAL A 32 43.23 -25.26 1.35
N ALA A 33 43.85 -25.16 0.19
CA ALA A 33 45.24 -24.81 0.04
C ALA A 33 45.36 -23.60 -0.90
N CYS A 34 45.91 -22.51 -0.38
CA CYS A 34 46.09 -21.26 -1.13
C CYS A 34 47.56 -21.14 -1.55
N GLY A 35 47.79 -21.04 -2.86
CA GLY A 35 49.06 -20.62 -3.46
C GLY A 35 48.98 -19.16 -3.91
N LYS A 36 50.09 -18.62 -4.41
CA LYS A 36 50.16 -17.22 -4.87
C LYS A 36 49.27 -16.93 -6.10
N GLU A 37 49.02 -17.95 -6.92
CA GLU A 37 48.29 -17.82 -8.20
C GLU A 37 47.07 -18.75 -8.28
N PHE A 38 46.86 -19.61 -7.29
CA PHE A 38 45.79 -20.61 -7.33
C PHE A 38 45.27 -20.96 -5.94
N THR A 39 44.01 -21.39 -5.86
CA THR A 39 43.40 -21.94 -4.65
C THR A 39 42.82 -23.30 -4.97
N LEU A 40 43.26 -24.32 -4.25
CA LEU A 40 42.73 -25.68 -4.33
C LEU A 40 41.77 -25.91 -3.17
N VAL A 41 40.57 -26.41 -3.48
CA VAL A 41 39.56 -26.76 -2.48
C VAL A 41 39.21 -28.24 -2.65
N ALA A 42 39.55 -29.04 -1.64
CA ALA A 42 39.06 -30.40 -1.52
C ALA A 42 37.63 -30.35 -0.97
N THR A 43 36.70 -30.98 -1.67
CA THR A 43 35.28 -31.01 -1.29
C THR A 43 34.83 -32.45 -1.00
N TYR A 44 33.82 -32.58 -0.16
CA TYR A 44 33.06 -33.82 -0.06
C TYR A 44 32.29 -34.10 -1.36
N PRO A 45 31.85 -35.35 -1.59
CA PRO A 45 30.87 -35.63 -2.62
C PRO A 45 29.62 -34.76 -2.45
N TYR A 46 29.01 -34.37 -3.57
CA TYR A 46 27.74 -33.65 -3.54
C TYR A 46 26.61 -34.58 -3.13
N GLU A 47 25.89 -34.25 -2.06
CA GLU A 47 24.77 -35.03 -1.51
C GLU A 47 23.39 -34.47 -1.89
N GLY A 48 23.33 -33.40 -2.70
CA GLY A 48 22.08 -32.76 -3.05
C GLY A 48 21.33 -33.42 -4.23
N PRO A 49 20.14 -32.89 -4.58
CA PRO A 49 19.31 -33.45 -5.64
C PRO A 49 20.00 -33.37 -7.00
N VAL A 50 19.75 -34.38 -7.83
CA VAL A 50 20.20 -34.38 -9.23
C VAL A 50 19.62 -33.19 -9.99
N MET A 51 20.35 -32.74 -11.02
CA MET A 51 20.03 -31.51 -11.74
C MET A 51 18.59 -31.44 -12.26
N GLU A 52 18.04 -32.56 -12.72
CA GLU A 52 16.66 -32.63 -13.22
C GLU A 52 15.64 -32.38 -12.10
N VAL A 53 15.84 -32.98 -10.94
CA VAL A 53 14.98 -32.79 -9.77
C VAL A 53 15.11 -31.36 -9.26
N ALA A 54 16.33 -30.82 -9.19
CA ALA A 54 16.54 -29.42 -8.79
C ALA A 54 15.82 -28.44 -9.73
N LYS A 55 15.85 -28.68 -11.05
CA LYS A 55 15.13 -27.86 -12.03
C LYS A 55 13.62 -27.96 -11.86
N GLN A 56 13.08 -29.15 -11.62
CA GLN A 56 11.65 -29.34 -11.39
C GLN A 56 11.18 -28.60 -10.12
N VAL A 57 11.95 -28.67 -9.04
CA VAL A 57 11.65 -27.96 -7.79
C VAL A 57 11.68 -26.44 -7.99
N MET A 58 12.70 -25.92 -8.68
CA MET A 58 12.79 -24.48 -8.99
C MET A 58 11.65 -24.00 -9.89
N GLN A 59 11.22 -24.83 -10.85
CA GLN A 59 10.07 -24.50 -11.70
C GLN A 59 8.76 -24.51 -10.91
N ALA A 60 8.58 -25.51 -10.04
CA ALA A 60 7.40 -25.60 -9.18
C ALA A 60 7.30 -24.40 -8.23
N SER A 61 8.40 -24.03 -7.59
CA SER A 61 8.42 -22.86 -6.69
C SER A 61 8.13 -21.56 -7.44
N ALA A 62 8.66 -21.39 -8.65
CA ALA A 62 8.39 -20.21 -9.47
C ALA A 62 6.91 -20.10 -9.87
N ILE A 63 6.24 -21.23 -10.14
CA ILE A 63 4.80 -21.26 -10.44
C ILE A 63 3.98 -20.88 -9.19
N GLU A 64 4.34 -21.43 -8.03
CA GLU A 64 3.66 -21.15 -6.77
C GLU A 64 3.80 -19.67 -6.36
N GLU A 65 4.99 -19.09 -6.49
CA GLU A 65 5.23 -17.66 -6.24
C GLU A 65 4.39 -16.76 -7.16
N GLU A 66 4.26 -17.12 -8.44
CA GLU A 66 3.43 -16.39 -9.39
C GLU A 66 1.94 -16.49 -9.05
N GLU A 67 1.46 -17.67 -8.65
CA GLU A 67 0.07 -17.89 -8.23
C GLU A 67 -0.28 -17.07 -7.00
N ILE A 68 0.59 -17.07 -5.98
CA ILE A 68 0.44 -16.25 -4.77
C ILE A 68 0.35 -14.77 -5.15
N ARG A 69 1.25 -14.28 -6.02
CA ARG A 69 1.25 -12.88 -6.45
C ARG A 69 -0.05 -12.48 -7.14
N LEU A 70 -0.58 -13.35 -8.01
CA LEU A 70 -1.85 -13.09 -8.71
C LEU A 70 -3.04 -13.04 -7.74
N LEU A 71 -3.08 -13.95 -6.75
CA LEU A 71 -4.11 -13.97 -5.71
C LEU A 71 -4.07 -12.70 -4.84
N GLU A 72 -2.88 -12.26 -4.43
CA GLU A 72 -2.72 -11.01 -3.68
C GLU A 72 -3.21 -9.79 -4.47
N GLU A 73 -2.88 -9.72 -5.76
CA GLU A 73 -3.33 -8.63 -6.63
C GLU A 73 -4.86 -8.64 -6.80
N GLU A 74 -5.47 -9.82 -6.95
CA GLU A 74 -6.93 -9.94 -7.00
C GLU A 74 -7.60 -9.50 -5.69
N GLN A 75 -7.05 -9.90 -4.54
CA GLN A 75 -7.56 -9.49 -3.23
C GLN A 75 -7.49 -7.98 -3.05
N LEU A 76 -6.37 -7.34 -3.41
CA LEU A 76 -6.23 -5.89 -3.37
C LEU A 76 -7.27 -5.21 -4.25
N ARG A 77 -7.46 -5.67 -5.49
CA ARG A 77 -8.50 -5.15 -6.40
C ARG A 77 -9.90 -5.30 -5.82
N HIS A 78 -10.20 -6.42 -5.17
CA HIS A 78 -11.49 -6.64 -4.54
C HIS A 78 -11.71 -5.73 -3.32
N GLN A 79 -10.69 -5.56 -2.47
CA GLN A 79 -10.74 -4.64 -1.34
C GLN A 79 -10.92 -3.19 -1.79
N GLU A 80 -10.26 -2.76 -2.86
CA GLU A 80 -10.46 -1.42 -3.42
C GLU A 80 -11.89 -1.21 -3.94
N LYS A 81 -12.44 -2.19 -4.67
CA LYS A 81 -13.81 -2.11 -5.19
C LYS A 81 -14.82 -2.00 -4.06
N THR A 82 -14.75 -2.91 -3.08
CA THR A 82 -15.65 -2.92 -1.92
C THR A 82 -15.50 -1.66 -1.06
N GLY A 83 -14.28 -1.14 -0.89
CA GLY A 83 -14.02 0.12 -0.20
C GLY A 83 -14.63 1.32 -0.92
N LYS A 84 -14.50 1.39 -2.25
CA LYS A 84 -15.12 2.44 -3.08
C LYS A 84 -16.64 2.39 -3.04
N GLU A 85 -17.23 1.19 -3.06
CA GLU A 85 -18.68 0.98 -2.96
C GLU A 85 -19.21 1.44 -1.60
N ARG A 86 -18.59 0.99 -0.49
CA ARG A 86 -18.95 1.44 0.86
C ARG A 86 -18.88 2.95 1.03
N LYS A 87 -17.83 3.59 0.49
CA LYS A 87 -17.69 5.05 0.54
C LYS A 87 -18.84 5.76 -0.21
N LYS A 88 -19.20 5.27 -1.40
CA LYS A 88 -20.33 5.82 -2.18
C LYS A 88 -21.67 5.64 -1.46
N GLU A 89 -21.89 4.50 -0.81
CA GLU A 89 -23.11 4.26 -0.02
C GLU A 89 -23.19 5.20 1.18
N LEU A 90 -22.07 5.41 1.89
CA LEU A 90 -22.00 6.34 3.00
C LEU A 90 -22.28 7.79 2.56
N GLU A 91 -21.69 8.23 1.44
CA GLU A 91 -21.92 9.56 0.86
C GLU A 91 -23.39 9.77 0.45
N ARG A 92 -24.02 8.76 -0.17
CA ARG A 92 -25.45 8.79 -0.53
C ARG A 92 -26.34 8.83 0.71
N GLY A 93 -26.03 8.04 1.73
CA GLY A 93 -26.74 8.06 3.02
C GLY A 93 -26.65 9.44 3.66
N ALA A 94 -25.46 10.02 3.75
CA ALA A 94 -25.23 11.35 4.30
C ALA A 94 -26.00 12.45 3.54
N GLU A 95 -26.02 12.40 2.21
CA GLU A 95 -26.80 13.33 1.40
C GLU A 95 -28.31 13.20 1.67
N MET A 96 -28.82 11.96 1.74
CA MET A 96 -30.24 11.71 2.02
C MET A 96 -30.64 12.20 3.42
N ALA A 97 -29.83 11.95 4.44
CA ALA A 97 -30.09 12.42 5.81
C ALA A 97 -30.09 13.95 5.90
N LEU A 98 -29.19 14.63 5.18
CA LEU A 98 -29.15 16.10 5.13
C LEU A 98 -30.46 16.66 4.58
N ARG A 99 -31.00 16.07 3.48
CA ARG A 99 -32.28 16.46 2.89
C ARG A 99 -33.46 16.26 3.83
N LEU A 100 -33.45 15.18 4.62
CA LEU A 100 -34.53 14.85 5.57
C LEU A 100 -34.50 15.70 6.84
N SER A 101 -33.34 16.22 7.24
CA SER A 101 -33.19 17.01 8.46
C SER A 101 -33.87 18.39 8.44
N GLY A 102 -34.37 18.85 7.28
CA GLY A 102 -35.01 20.16 7.12
C GLY A 102 -34.09 21.37 7.33
N LYS A 103 -32.82 21.14 7.69
CA LYS A 103 -31.79 22.18 7.80
C LYS A 103 -31.22 22.46 6.42
N VAL A 104 -31.35 23.70 5.94
CA VAL A 104 -30.66 24.13 4.72
C VAL A 104 -29.16 24.18 5.06
N PRO A 105 -28.31 23.32 4.44
CA PRO A 105 -26.89 23.30 4.77
C PRO A 105 -26.26 24.66 4.45
N THR A 106 -25.48 25.19 5.38
CA THR A 106 -24.75 26.43 5.13
C THR A 106 -23.68 26.15 4.08
N LYS A 107 -23.84 26.74 2.90
CA LYS A 107 -22.86 26.60 1.83
C LYS A 107 -21.68 27.52 2.10
N LEU A 108 -20.48 26.95 2.20
CA LEU A 108 -19.23 27.66 2.43
C LEU A 108 -18.72 28.29 1.14
N CYS A 109 -18.05 29.43 1.29
CA CYS A 109 -17.45 30.14 0.16
C CYS A 109 -16.24 29.38 -0.37
N SER A 110 -16.06 29.34 -1.69
CA SER A 110 -14.89 28.78 -2.35
C SER A 110 -13.72 29.77 -2.47
N ILE A 111 -13.98 31.06 -2.25
CA ILE A 111 -12.99 32.15 -2.41
C ILE A 111 -12.27 32.47 -1.10
N CYS A 112 -12.96 32.45 0.04
CA CYS A 112 -12.40 32.83 1.33
C CYS A 112 -12.61 31.72 2.37
N GLU A 113 -11.62 31.52 3.23
CA GLU A 113 -11.59 30.44 4.23
C GLU A 113 -12.45 30.77 5.47
N ASP A 114 -12.59 32.06 5.82
CA ASP A 114 -13.25 32.51 7.05
C ASP A 114 -14.76 32.80 6.91
N CYS A 115 -15.41 32.29 5.87
CA CYS A 115 -16.83 32.57 5.66
C CYS A 115 -17.73 31.65 6.51
N PRO A 116 -18.62 32.20 7.37
CA PRO A 116 -19.52 31.40 8.23
C PRO A 116 -20.70 30.76 7.46
N GLY A 117 -20.66 30.73 6.13
CA GLY A 117 -21.71 30.23 5.26
C GLY A 117 -22.57 31.33 4.60
N PHE A 118 -23.25 30.97 3.51
CA PHE A 118 -24.05 31.92 2.74
C PHE A 118 -25.21 32.50 3.55
N ARG A 119 -25.22 33.83 3.69
CA ARG A 119 -26.34 34.60 4.25
C ARG A 119 -26.67 35.74 3.30
N PRO A 120 -27.86 35.82 2.70
CA PRO A 120 -28.16 36.88 1.73
C PRO A 120 -28.17 38.26 2.40
N THR A 121 -27.64 39.28 1.72
CA THR A 121 -27.79 40.67 2.17
C THR A 121 -29.22 41.17 1.90
N PRO A 122 -29.81 42.03 2.77
CA PRO A 122 -31.19 42.51 2.61
C PRO A 122 -31.43 43.31 1.32
N THR A 123 -30.37 43.93 0.78
CA THR A 123 -30.43 44.76 -0.42
C THR A 123 -30.00 44.02 -1.68
N ARG A 124 -29.28 42.90 -1.55
CA ARG A 124 -28.80 42.06 -2.66
C ARG A 124 -28.83 40.59 -2.26
N GLU A 125 -29.92 39.93 -2.60
CA GLU A 125 -30.17 38.52 -2.25
C GLU A 125 -29.14 37.55 -2.84
N SER A 126 -28.44 37.95 -3.91
CA SER A 126 -27.39 37.15 -4.56
C SER A 126 -26.01 37.29 -3.94
N VAL A 127 -25.82 38.17 -2.94
CA VAL A 127 -24.53 38.49 -2.33
C VAL A 127 -24.52 38.05 -0.86
N CYS A 128 -23.44 37.38 -0.46
CA CYS A 128 -23.24 36.95 0.92
C CYS A 128 -22.94 38.13 1.86
N LEU A 129 -23.62 38.20 3.00
CA LEU A 129 -23.43 39.19 4.06
C LEU A 129 -22.09 39.02 4.79
N GLY A 130 -21.57 37.79 4.87
CA GLY A 130 -20.33 37.50 5.58
C GLY A 130 -19.06 37.82 4.78
N CYS A 131 -19.04 37.50 3.48
CA CYS A 131 -17.84 37.63 2.64
C CYS A 131 -18.03 38.48 1.38
N HIS A 132 -19.23 39.03 1.13
CA HIS A 132 -19.55 39.84 -0.04
C HIS A 132 -19.32 39.17 -1.40
N HIS A 133 -19.15 37.85 -1.44
CA HIS A 133 -19.09 37.08 -2.68
C HIS A 133 -20.48 36.65 -3.14
N SER A 134 -20.62 36.44 -4.46
CA SER A 134 -21.84 35.92 -5.08
C SER A 134 -22.18 34.54 -4.52
N VAL A 135 -23.47 34.22 -4.45
CA VAL A 135 -24.02 32.89 -4.16
C VAL A 135 -23.38 31.78 -5.03
N SER A 136 -22.93 32.12 -6.25
CA SER A 136 -22.25 31.19 -7.15
C SER A 136 -20.94 30.63 -6.58
N PHE A 137 -20.30 31.34 -5.65
CA PHE A 137 -19.08 30.89 -4.97
C PHE A 137 -19.37 30.13 -3.68
N HIS A 138 -20.64 29.95 -3.32
CA HIS A 138 -21.06 29.18 -2.17
C HIS A 138 -21.55 27.79 -2.61
N THR A 139 -20.61 26.93 -2.98
CA THR A 139 -20.89 25.57 -3.51
C THR A 139 -20.39 24.46 -2.60
N LYS A 140 -19.46 24.75 -1.69
CA LYS A 140 -18.92 23.77 -0.75
C LYS A 140 -19.93 23.51 0.36
N VAL A 141 -20.34 22.27 0.55
CA VAL A 141 -21.21 21.89 1.68
C VAL A 141 -20.33 21.80 2.93
N ASN A 142 -20.76 22.39 4.04
CA ASN A 142 -20.06 22.23 5.31
C ASN A 142 -20.17 20.77 5.79
N SER A 143 -19.15 19.97 5.52
CA SER A 143 -19.12 18.53 5.82
C SER A 143 -19.15 18.24 7.33
N ALA A 144 -18.68 19.18 8.16
CA ALA A 144 -18.73 19.05 9.61
C ALA A 144 -20.17 19.18 10.15
N GLU A 145 -20.95 20.14 9.63
CA GLU A 145 -22.39 20.24 9.94
C GLU A 145 -23.18 19.06 9.38
N ALA A 146 -22.83 18.57 8.19
CA ALA A 146 -23.44 17.39 7.60
C ALA A 146 -23.18 16.12 8.43
N ALA A 147 -21.93 15.89 8.87
CA ALA A 147 -21.56 14.77 9.72
C ALA A 147 -22.22 14.83 11.10
N ALA A 148 -22.29 16.02 11.71
CA ALA A 148 -22.97 16.24 12.99
C ALA A 148 -24.50 16.03 12.89
N SER A 149 -25.11 16.33 11.75
CA SER A 149 -26.53 16.02 11.52
C SER A 149 -26.80 14.52 11.42
N TYR A 150 -25.84 13.75 10.87
CA TYR A 150 -25.94 12.30 10.75
C TYR A 150 -25.86 11.59 12.10
N THR A 151 -24.91 11.98 12.96
CA THR A 151 -24.77 11.43 14.32
C THR A 151 -25.94 11.78 15.23
N ALA A 152 -26.56 12.96 15.04
CA ALA A 152 -27.77 13.36 15.75
C ALA A 152 -29.01 12.56 15.28
N ALA A 153 -29.12 12.25 13.99
CA ALA A 153 -30.21 11.41 13.47
C ALA A 153 -30.06 9.94 13.91
N ASP A 154 -28.83 9.40 13.90
CA ASP A 154 -28.54 8.01 14.32
C ASP A 154 -28.71 7.79 15.84
N SER A 155 -28.59 8.84 16.65
CA SER A 155 -28.89 8.77 18.09
C SER A 155 -30.40 8.87 18.39
N LEU A 156 -31.18 9.56 17.56
CA LEU A 156 -32.65 9.62 17.63
C LEU A 156 -33.33 8.33 17.14
N ALA A 157 -32.73 7.60 16.19
CA ALA A 157 -33.27 6.34 15.66
C ALA A 157 -33.04 5.12 16.59
N LYS A 158 -32.27 5.28 17.68
CA LYS A 158 -31.95 4.23 18.66
C LYS A 158 -32.88 4.21 19.89
N TYR A 159 -33.89 5.08 19.93
CA TYR A 159 -34.96 5.12 20.94
C TYR A 159 -36.33 5.00 20.26
#